data_AF-A0A938X275-F1
#
_entry.id   AF-A0A938X275-F1
#
_cell.length_a   1.000
_cell.length_b   1.000
_cell.length_c   1.000
_cell.angle_alpha   90.00
_cell.angle_beta   90.00
_cell.angle_gamma   90.00
#
_symmetry.space_group_name_H-M   'P 1'
#
loop_
_entity.id
_entity.type
_entity.pdbx_description
1 polymer ?
#
loop_
_entity_poly.entity_id
_entity_poly.type
_entity_poly.pdbx_seq_one_letter_code
_entity_poly.pdbx_strand_id
1 'polypeptide(L)'
;MMNEEGKVQEERAVQVNDFAVDTQKEGRKRTPRRLKVLLGLSLVVTGFAALGCLWSLPWMIKAREWEEAGAVAFAGRILFVFTILISFAGLICIAKDLHAGRMFSGTLARCVLLLGVIYTAASVWIPRLSGYHSSGYEILSSDAFVLIDGTILLPGLLLLVLGSLIREGARMQKEQEEIL
;
A
#
# COMPACT_ATOMS: atom_id res chain seq x y z
N MET A 1 41.73 7.12 69.51
CA MET A 1 40.66 7.94 68.90
C MET A 1 40.94 7.95 67.41
N MET A 2 40.20 7.13 66.66
CA MET A 2 40.40 6.88 65.24
C MET A 2 39.80 8.03 64.41
N ASN A 3 40.57 8.48 63.42
CA ASN A 3 40.27 9.50 62.44
C ASN A 3 38.86 9.38 61.83
N GLU A 4 37.98 10.35 62.11
CA GLU A 4 36.72 10.55 61.39
C GLU A 4 36.95 11.06 59.95
N GLU A 5 38.16 11.51 59.62
CA GLU A 5 38.54 11.94 58.26
C GLU A 5 38.59 10.78 57.25
N GLY A 6 38.69 9.53 57.72
CA GLY A 6 38.67 8.34 56.86
C GLY A 6 37.27 7.90 56.43
N LYS A 7 36.21 8.34 57.12
CA LYS A 7 34.82 7.96 56.81
C LYS A 7 34.16 8.84 55.75
N VAL A 8 34.63 10.08 55.58
CA VAL A 8 34.05 11.03 54.63
C VAL A 8 34.57 10.81 53.19
N GLN A 9 35.67 10.08 53.03
CA GLN A 9 36.21 9.75 51.70
C GLN A 9 35.56 8.52 51.04
N GLU A 10 34.90 7.65 51.81
CA GLU A 10 34.31 6.41 51.27
C GLU A 10 32.85 6.61 50.79
N GLU A 11 32.09 7.54 51.36
CA GLU A 11 30.73 7.89 50.90
C GLU A 11 30.69 8.80 49.67
N ARG A 12 31.85 9.36 49.26
CA ARG A 12 32.05 9.96 47.93
C ARG A 12 32.62 8.95 46.93
N ALA A 13 32.31 7.67 47.12
CA ALA A 13 32.21 6.75 46.00
C ALA A 13 31.17 7.34 45.04
N VAL A 14 31.68 8.10 44.08
CA VAL A 14 31.01 8.52 42.85
C VAL A 14 30.08 7.38 42.47
N GLN A 15 28.77 7.59 42.61
CA GLN A 15 27.79 6.82 41.85
C GLN A 15 28.12 7.13 40.39
N VAL A 16 29.09 6.40 39.85
CA VAL A 16 29.21 6.15 38.44
C VAL A 16 27.93 5.39 38.16
N ASN A 17 26.90 6.15 37.80
CA ASN A 17 25.73 5.60 37.17
C ASN A 17 26.26 4.98 35.89
N ASP A 18 26.62 3.70 36.00
CA ASP A 18 27.02 2.84 34.92
C ASP A 18 25.74 2.53 34.15
N PHE A 19 25.18 3.58 33.55
CA PHE A 19 24.34 3.42 32.39
C PHE A 19 25.29 2.89 31.33
N ALA A 20 25.49 1.58 31.34
CA ALA A 20 25.77 0.83 30.15
C ALA A 20 24.60 1.15 29.21
N VAL A 21 24.72 2.29 28.51
CA VAL A 21 23.95 2.57 27.32
C VAL A 21 24.40 1.48 26.39
N ASP A 22 23.61 0.42 26.36
CA ASP A 22 23.81 -0.72 25.51
C ASP A 22 23.69 -0.16 24.09
N THR A 23 24.82 0.29 23.55
CA THR A 23 24.96 0.80 22.17
C THR A 23 24.97 -0.37 21.20
N GLN A 24 24.23 -1.43 21.53
CA GLN A 24 23.78 -2.37 20.53
C GLN A 24 22.88 -1.59 19.59
N LYS A 25 23.49 -1.10 18.51
CA LYS A 25 22.85 -0.76 17.24
C LYS A 25 21.61 -1.62 17.12
N GLU A 26 20.44 -1.01 17.33
CA GLU A 26 19.17 -1.74 17.38
C GLU A 26 19.17 -2.75 16.24
N GLY A 27 19.21 -4.02 16.65
CA GLY A 27 19.51 -5.11 15.73
C GLY A 27 18.46 -5.11 14.64
N ARG A 28 18.88 -4.71 13.42
CA ARG A 28 18.16 -4.79 12.14
C ARG A 28 16.94 -5.70 12.28
N LYS A 29 15.75 -5.11 12.55
CA LYS A 29 14.54 -5.88 12.88
C LYS A 29 14.37 -6.99 11.84
N ARG A 30 14.65 -8.24 12.26
CA ARG A 30 14.65 -9.38 11.35
C ARG A 30 13.24 -9.52 10.80
N THR A 31 13.06 -9.22 9.52
CA THR A 31 11.79 -9.42 8.85
C THR A 31 11.31 -10.85 9.09
N PRO A 32 10.08 -11.05 9.61
CA PRO A 32 9.60 -12.39 9.92
C PRO A 32 9.59 -13.24 8.65
N ARG A 33 10.12 -14.48 8.73
CA ARG A 33 10.18 -15.42 7.60
C ARG A 33 8.84 -15.56 6.88
N ARG A 34 7.74 -15.52 7.64
CA ARG A 34 6.36 -15.56 7.12
C ARG A 34 6.06 -14.43 6.14
N LEU A 35 6.47 -13.19 6.44
CA LEU A 35 6.23 -12.04 5.56
C LEU A 35 6.98 -12.19 4.23
N LYS A 36 8.20 -12.74 4.24
CA LYS A 36 8.95 -13.03 3.01
C LYS A 36 8.27 -14.09 2.15
N VAL A 37 7.72 -15.14 2.77
CA VAL A 37 6.98 -16.20 2.06
C VAL A 37 5.68 -15.66 1.48
N LEU A 38 4.89 -14.91 2.27
CA LEU A 38 3.66 -14.25 1.82
C LEU A 38 3.93 -13.31 0.65
N LEU A 39 4.98 -12.49 0.75
CA LEU A 39 5.36 -11.57 -0.31
C LEU A 39 5.84 -12.29 -1.56
N GLY A 40 6.64 -13.36 -1.40
CA GLY A 40 7.06 -14.18 -2.54
C GLY A 40 5.88 -14.83 -3.25
N LEU A 41 4.93 -15.39 -2.48
CA LEU A 41 3.73 -16.01 -3.04
C LEU A 41 2.86 -15.00 -3.78
N SER A 42 2.61 -13.83 -3.20
CA SER A 42 1.82 -12.80 -3.87
C SER A 42 2.51 -12.28 -5.13
N LEU A 43 3.84 -12.13 -5.11
CA LEU A 43 4.60 -11.69 -6.28
C LEU A 43 4.55 -12.72 -7.43
N VAL A 44 4.58 -14.02 -7.11
CA VAL A 44 4.39 -15.09 -8.11
C VAL A 44 2.98 -15.03 -8.69
N VAL A 45 1.94 -15.00 -7.85
CA VAL A 45 0.55 -15.00 -8.30
C VAL A 45 0.24 -13.76 -9.15
N THR A 46 0.57 -12.56 -8.65
CA THR A 46 0.33 -11.32 -9.38
C THR A 46 1.23 -11.20 -10.61
N GLY A 47 2.44 -11.77 -10.59
CA GLY A 47 3.33 -11.83 -11.75
C GLY A 47 2.77 -12.66 -12.90
N PHE A 48 2.25 -13.85 -12.61
CA PHE A 48 1.57 -14.67 -13.64
C PHE A 48 0.35 -13.95 -14.22
N ALA A 49 -0.44 -13.30 -13.37
CA ALA A 49 -1.59 -12.50 -13.82
C ALA A 49 -1.15 -11.32 -14.72
N ALA A 50 -0.10 -10.60 -14.33
CA ALA A 50 0.44 -9.46 -15.08
C ALA A 50 0.98 -9.88 -16.46
N LEU A 51 1.66 -11.02 -16.55
CA LEU A 51 2.12 -11.57 -17.82
C LEU A 51 0.95 -11.94 -18.74
N GLY A 52 -0.09 -12.58 -18.20
CA GLY A 52 -1.31 -12.88 -18.95
C GLY A 52 -1.98 -11.61 -19.49
N CYS A 53 -2.03 -10.56 -18.69
CA CYS A 53 -2.59 -9.26 -19.10
C CYS A 53 -1.73 -8.57 -20.17
N LEU A 54 -0.40 -8.59 -20.05
CA LEU A 54 0.51 -8.02 -21.04
C LEU A 54 0.42 -8.75 -22.38
N TRP A 55 0.21 -10.06 -22.34
CA TRP A 55 0.00 -10.87 -23.55
C TRP A 55 -1.36 -10.60 -24.21
N SER A 56 -2.41 -10.44 -23.42
CA SER A 56 -3.77 -10.23 -23.94
C SER A 56 -4.02 -8.80 -24.44
N LEU A 57 -3.36 -7.79 -23.87
CA LEU A 57 -3.55 -6.37 -24.23
C LEU A 57 -3.45 -6.08 -25.74
N PRO A 58 -2.36 -6.48 -26.44
CA PRO A 58 -2.25 -6.26 -27.88
C PRO A 58 -3.31 -7.00 -28.69
N TRP A 59 -3.72 -8.18 -28.23
CA TRP A 59 -4.77 -8.97 -28.87
C TRP A 59 -6.12 -8.28 -28.73
N MET A 60 -6.45 -7.80 -27.53
CA MET A 60 -7.68 -7.06 -27.22
C MET A 60 -7.84 -5.80 -28.09
N ILE A 61 -6.74 -5.07 -28.31
CA ILE A 61 -6.73 -3.86 -29.13
C ILE A 61 -6.88 -4.21 -30.62
N LYS A 62 -6.20 -5.25 -31.10
CA LYS A 62 -6.27 -5.67 -32.52
C LYS A 62 -7.63 -6.25 -32.89
N ALA A 63 -8.24 -7.02 -32.00
CA ALA A 63 -9.54 -7.62 -32.19
C ALA A 63 -10.70 -6.62 -32.11
N ARG A 64 -10.42 -5.34 -31.82
CA ARG A 64 -11.44 -4.28 -31.62
C ARG A 64 -12.58 -4.75 -30.72
N GLU A 65 -12.25 -5.36 -29.59
CA GLU A 65 -13.26 -5.91 -28.68
C GLU A 65 -14.28 -4.87 -28.19
N TRP A 66 -13.98 -3.57 -28.31
CA TRP A 66 -14.93 -2.49 -28.03
C TRP A 66 -16.13 -2.46 -28.98
N GLU A 67 -16.01 -2.98 -30.22
CA GLU A 67 -17.12 -3.06 -31.19
C GLU A 67 -18.08 -4.22 -30.86
N GLU A 68 -17.58 -5.31 -30.26
CA GLU A 68 -18.36 -6.51 -29.95
C GLU A 68 -18.88 -6.55 -28.51
N ALA A 69 -18.04 -6.20 -27.52
CA ALA A 69 -18.37 -6.26 -26.10
C ALA A 69 -18.92 -4.93 -25.54
N GLY A 70 -18.80 -3.85 -26.31
CA GLY A 70 -19.18 -2.49 -25.92
C GLY A 70 -18.07 -1.75 -25.16
N ALA A 71 -18.05 -0.42 -25.33
CA ALA A 71 -17.01 0.46 -24.81
C ALA A 71 -16.85 0.40 -23.28
N VAL A 72 -17.95 0.18 -22.55
CA VAL A 72 -17.97 0.11 -21.09
C VAL A 72 -17.32 -1.16 -20.56
N ALA A 73 -17.65 -2.33 -21.14
CA ALA A 73 -17.04 -3.59 -20.77
C ALA A 73 -15.54 -3.59 -21.07
N PHE A 74 -15.16 -3.01 -22.21
CA PHE A 74 -13.77 -2.82 -22.58
C PHE A 74 -13.02 -1.90 -21.59
N ALA A 75 -13.61 -0.77 -21.19
CA ALA A 75 -13.03 0.14 -20.20
C ALA A 75 -12.86 -0.54 -18.82
N GLY A 76 -13.84 -1.34 -18.38
CA GLY A 76 -13.74 -2.13 -17.16
C GLY A 76 -12.61 -3.16 -17.20
N ARG A 77 -12.43 -3.87 -18.33
CA ARG A 77 -11.30 -4.80 -18.54
C ARG A 77 -9.96 -4.06 -18.50
N ILE A 78 -9.87 -2.90 -19.14
CA ILE A 78 -8.65 -2.08 -19.10
C ILE A 78 -8.34 -1.63 -17.67
N LEU A 79 -9.34 -1.16 -16.92
CA LEU A 79 -9.18 -0.77 -15.52
C LEU A 79 -8.62 -1.94 -14.69
N PHE A 80 -9.18 -3.15 -14.87
CA PHE A 80 -8.71 -4.35 -14.19
C PHE A 80 -7.25 -4.69 -14.54
N VAL A 81 -6.87 -4.60 -15.81
CA VAL A 81 -5.48 -4.82 -16.24
C VAL A 81 -4.53 -3.81 -15.59
N PHE A 82 -4.90 -2.52 -15.56
CA PHE A 82 -4.09 -1.50 -14.87
C PHE A 82 -3.97 -1.79 -13.38
N THR A 83 -5.05 -2.21 -12.72
CA THR A 83 -5.03 -2.61 -11.30
C THR A 83 -4.01 -3.72 -11.06
N ILE A 84 -3.97 -4.76 -11.90
CA ILE A 84 -3.00 -5.86 -11.79
C ILE A 84 -1.58 -5.36 -11.99
N LEU A 85 -1.32 -4.56 -13.02
CA LEU A 85 0.02 -4.04 -13.32
C LEU A 85 0.55 -3.14 -12.19
N ILE A 86 -0.28 -2.26 -11.66
CA ILE A 86 0.06 -1.38 -10.54
C ILE A 86 0.29 -2.19 -9.27
N SER A 87 -0.53 -3.20 -9.01
CA SER A 87 -0.37 -4.09 -7.85
C SER A 87 0.95 -4.86 -7.94
N PHE A 88 1.29 -5.37 -9.13
CA PHE A 88 2.56 -6.05 -9.37
C PHE A 88 3.77 -5.12 -9.19
N ALA A 89 3.73 -3.92 -9.78
CA ALA A 89 4.77 -2.91 -9.61
C ALA A 89 4.93 -2.52 -8.13
N GLY A 90 3.82 -2.36 -7.42
CA GLY A 90 3.79 -2.11 -5.98
C GLY A 90 4.48 -3.22 -5.19
N LEU A 91 4.12 -4.47 -5.45
CA LEU A 91 4.74 -5.66 -4.84
C LEU A 91 6.26 -5.72 -5.08
N ILE A 92 6.73 -5.34 -6.27
CA ILE A 92 8.17 -5.24 -6.56
C ILE A 92 8.82 -4.12 -5.75
N CYS A 93 8.22 -2.93 -5.69
CA CYS A 93 8.73 -1.81 -4.88
C CYS A 93 8.82 -2.20 -3.40
N ILE A 94 7.79 -2.87 -2.90
CA ILE A 94 7.71 -3.45 -1.56
C ILE A 94 8.85 -4.45 -1.32
N ALA A 95 9.09 -5.37 -2.25
CA ALA A 95 10.15 -6.36 -2.14
C ALA A 95 11.54 -5.70 -2.11
N LYS A 96 11.74 -4.65 -2.92
CA LYS A 96 12.96 -3.84 -2.91
C LYS A 96 13.15 -3.11 -1.58
N ASP A 97 12.10 -2.48 -1.06
CA ASP A 97 12.17 -1.77 0.22
C ASP A 97 12.44 -2.72 1.39
N LEU A 98 11.88 -3.93 1.35
CA LEU A 98 12.14 -4.98 2.32
C LEU A 98 13.61 -5.45 2.30
N HIS A 99 14.20 -5.58 1.11
CA HIS A 99 15.62 -5.91 0.96
C HIS A 99 16.53 -4.79 1.46
N ALA A 100 16.12 -3.53 1.26
CA ALA A 100 16.83 -2.34 1.74
C ALA A 100 16.67 -2.11 3.26
N GLY A 101 15.81 -2.87 3.95
CA GLY A 101 15.52 -2.68 5.38
C GLY A 101 14.65 -1.47 5.68
N ARG A 102 13.96 -0.92 4.67
CA ARG A 102 13.01 0.20 4.83
C ARG A 102 11.63 -0.31 5.25
N MET A 103 10.84 0.57 5.87
CA MET A 103 9.46 0.26 6.23
C MET A 103 8.61 0.03 4.99
N PHE A 104 8.16 -1.22 4.83
CA PHE A 104 7.22 -1.69 3.82
C PHE A 104 5.92 -0.86 3.75
N SER A 105 5.45 -0.39 4.91
CA SER A 105 4.14 0.24 5.11
C SER A 105 3.95 1.54 4.32
N GLY A 106 5.00 2.35 4.14
CA GLY A 106 4.92 3.60 3.37
C GLY A 106 4.75 3.40 1.85
N THR A 107 5.33 2.33 1.30
CA THR A 107 5.17 2.00 -0.12
C THR A 107 3.85 1.30 -0.39
N LEU A 108 3.41 0.43 0.53
CA LEU A 108 2.08 -0.17 0.49
C LEU A 108 0.98 0.90 0.51
N ALA A 109 1.06 1.87 1.44
CA ALA A 109 0.11 2.97 1.53
C ALA A 109 0.00 3.74 0.22
N ARG A 110 1.12 4.09 -0.41
CA ARG A 110 1.14 4.80 -1.70
C ARG A 110 0.49 3.99 -2.82
N CYS A 111 0.75 2.68 -2.89
CA CYS A 111 0.10 1.83 -3.88
C CYS A 111 -1.42 1.75 -3.68
N VAL A 112 -1.87 1.55 -2.45
CA VAL A 112 -3.30 1.48 -2.12
C VAL A 112 -3.99 2.81 -2.41
N LEU A 113 -3.37 3.94 -2.06
CA LEU A 113 -3.87 5.28 -2.40
C LEU A 113 -3.95 5.49 -3.91
N LEU A 114 -2.91 5.10 -4.66
CA LEU A 114 -2.87 5.25 -6.11
C LEU A 114 -3.97 4.42 -6.79
N LEU A 115 -4.20 3.19 -6.34
CA LEU A 115 -5.33 2.39 -6.80
C LEU A 115 -6.66 3.06 -6.48
N GLY A 116 -6.83 3.56 -5.25
CA GLY A 116 -8.03 4.30 -4.85
C GLY A 116 -8.33 5.50 -5.77
N VAL A 117 -7.32 6.33 -6.06
CA VAL A 117 -7.46 7.47 -6.98
C VAL A 117 -7.90 7.02 -8.37
N ILE A 118 -7.32 5.93 -8.90
CA ILE A 118 -7.67 5.42 -10.23
C ILE A 118 -9.12 4.93 -10.26
N TYR A 119 -9.57 4.19 -9.24
CA TYR A 119 -10.96 3.73 -9.16
C TYR A 119 -11.95 4.90 -9.02
N THR A 120 -11.63 5.90 -8.22
CA THR A 120 -12.45 7.12 -8.08
C THR A 120 -12.49 7.95 -9.38
N ALA A 121 -11.38 8.03 -10.12
CA ALA A 121 -11.39 8.67 -11.44
C ALA A 121 -12.21 7.85 -12.44
N ALA A 122 -12.06 6.53 -12.42
CA ALA A 122 -12.78 5.62 -13.30
C ALA A 122 -14.30 5.65 -13.06
N SER A 123 -14.75 5.82 -11.81
CA SER A 123 -16.19 5.93 -11.50
C SER A 123 -16.85 7.18 -12.08
N VAL A 124 -16.06 8.20 -12.43
CA VAL A 124 -16.55 9.44 -13.09
C VAL A 124 -16.42 9.35 -14.61
N TRP A 125 -15.42 8.62 -15.12
CA TRP A 125 -15.16 8.48 -16.56
C TRP A 125 -15.99 7.38 -17.22
N ILE A 126 -16.12 6.21 -16.60
CA ILE A 126 -16.80 5.05 -17.17
C ILE A 126 -18.29 5.33 -17.49
N PRO A 127 -19.06 6.02 -16.61
CA PRO A 127 -20.45 6.36 -16.91
C PRO A 127 -20.66 7.31 -18.09
N ARG A 128 -19.59 7.99 -18.55
CA ARG A 128 -19.63 8.92 -19.70
C ARG A 128 -19.47 8.21 -21.04
N LEU A 129 -19.17 6.91 -21.04
CA LEU A 129 -19.03 6.12 -22.27
C LEU A 129 -20.40 5.77 -22.84
N SER A 130 -20.53 5.83 -24.16
CA SER A 130 -21.74 5.41 -24.87
C SER A 130 -22.01 3.92 -24.64
N GLY A 131 -23.23 3.59 -24.20
CA GLY A 131 -23.62 2.21 -23.88
C GLY A 131 -23.50 1.84 -22.39
N TYR A 132 -23.29 2.82 -21.51
CA TYR A 132 -23.38 2.60 -20.06
C TYR A 132 -24.83 2.37 -19.64
N HIS A 133 -25.08 1.17 -19.09
CA HIS A 133 -26.31 0.86 -18.38
C HIS A 133 -26.06 1.00 -16.88
N SER A 134 -27.03 1.62 -16.20
CA SER A 134 -27.04 1.75 -14.75
C SER A 134 -26.72 0.42 -14.07
N SER A 135 -25.73 0.45 -13.18
CA SER A 135 -25.39 -0.65 -12.30
C SER A 135 -26.42 -0.88 -11.17
N GLY A 136 -27.44 -0.01 -11.06
CA GLY A 136 -28.46 -0.04 -10.00
C GLY A 136 -28.02 0.64 -8.69
N TYR A 137 -26.78 1.11 -8.59
CA TYR A 137 -26.28 1.87 -7.44
C TYR A 137 -25.62 3.17 -7.92
N GLU A 138 -26.45 4.15 -8.21
CA GLU A 138 -26.06 5.48 -8.68
C GLU A 138 -26.06 6.45 -7.51
N ILE A 139 -24.98 7.21 -7.34
CA ILE A 139 -24.88 8.18 -6.23
C ILE A 139 -25.38 9.56 -6.68
N LEU A 140 -25.11 9.91 -7.93
CA LEU A 140 -25.59 11.13 -8.58
C LEU A 140 -26.07 10.73 -9.98
N SER A 141 -27.39 10.72 -10.18
CA SER A 141 -28.00 10.57 -11.51
C SER A 141 -29.08 11.62 -11.72
N SER A 142 -29.27 12.01 -12.98
CA SER A 142 -30.35 12.90 -13.41
C SER A 142 -30.98 12.28 -14.65
N ASP A 143 -32.21 11.77 -14.47
CA ASP A 143 -33.17 11.15 -15.41
C ASP A 143 -32.64 10.15 -16.47
N ALA A 144 -31.62 10.49 -17.25
CA ALA A 144 -31.00 9.63 -18.26
C ALA A 144 -29.46 9.61 -18.20
N PHE A 145 -28.85 10.31 -17.24
CA PHE A 145 -27.40 10.48 -17.12
C PHE A 145 -26.93 10.09 -15.73
N VAL A 146 -26.03 9.10 -15.67
CA VAL A 146 -25.32 8.70 -14.45
C VAL A 146 -24.05 9.52 -14.35
N LEU A 147 -23.98 10.41 -13.35
CA LEU A 147 -22.82 11.28 -13.15
C LEU A 147 -21.68 10.52 -12.45
N ILE A 148 -22.01 9.67 -11.48
CA ILE A 148 -21.04 8.84 -10.75
C ILE A 148 -21.63 7.45 -10.45
N ASP A 149 -20.93 6.40 -10.90
CA ASP A 149 -21.27 5.01 -10.58
C ASP A 149 -20.77 4.65 -9.18
N GLY A 150 -21.70 4.36 -8.27
CA GLY A 150 -21.38 4.02 -6.90
C GLY A 150 -20.68 2.67 -6.75
N THR A 151 -20.90 1.72 -7.66
CA THR A 151 -20.26 0.39 -7.61
C THR A 151 -18.75 0.45 -7.85
N ILE A 152 -18.30 1.43 -8.63
CA ILE A 152 -16.88 1.69 -8.91
C ILE A 152 -16.33 2.71 -7.90
N LEU A 153 -17.14 3.69 -7.48
CA LEU A 153 -16.72 4.72 -6.53
C LEU A 153 -16.46 4.14 -5.13
N LEU A 154 -17.35 3.28 -4.63
CA LEU A 154 -17.26 2.71 -3.29
C LEU A 154 -15.93 1.98 -3.04
N PRO A 155 -15.47 1.03 -3.89
CA PRO A 155 -14.16 0.40 -3.70
C PRO A 155 -13.01 1.41 -3.82
N GLY A 156 -13.13 2.41 -4.71
CA GLY A 156 -12.14 3.50 -4.79
C GLY A 156 -12.02 4.28 -3.48
N LEU A 157 -13.15 4.67 -2.88
CA LEU A 157 -13.18 5.39 -1.60
C LEU A 157 -12.66 4.53 -0.45
N LEU A 158 -13.04 3.24 -0.39
CA LEU A 158 -12.52 2.31 0.60
C LEU A 158 -10.99 2.19 0.51
N LEU A 159 -10.44 2.09 -0.70
CA LEU A 159 -9.01 2.06 -0.92
C LEU A 159 -8.34 3.36 -0.47
N LEU A 160 -8.94 4.52 -0.73
CA LEU A 160 -8.40 5.81 -0.24
C LEU A 160 -8.36 5.89 1.29
N VAL A 161 -9.44 5.48 1.95
CA VAL A 161 -9.51 5.45 3.42
C VAL A 161 -8.48 4.46 3.98
N LEU A 162 -8.43 3.24 3.42
CA LEU A 162 -7.49 2.22 3.84
C LEU A 162 -6.03 2.65 3.61
N GLY A 163 -5.73 3.24 2.45
CA GLY A 163 -4.39 3.75 2.13
C GLY A 163 -3.97 4.88 3.08
N SER A 164 -4.90 5.75 3.46
CA SER A 164 -4.66 6.81 4.45
C SER A 164 -4.41 6.24 5.84
N LEU A 165 -5.19 5.23 6.25
CA LEU A 165 -5.02 4.55 7.54
C LEU A 165 -3.68 3.80 7.62
N ILE A 166 -3.27 3.11 6.55
CA ILE A 166 -1.96 2.44 6.47
C ILE A 166 -0.84 3.49 6.56
N ARG A 167 -1.01 4.66 5.90
CA ARG A 167 -0.02 5.75 5.96
C ARG A 167 0.16 6.29 7.37
N GLU A 168 -0.93 6.55 8.09
CA GLU A 168 -0.84 7.02 9.48
C GLU A 168 -0.32 5.93 10.41
N GLY A 169 -0.75 4.69 10.25
CA GLY A 169 -0.19 3.56 11.01
C GLY A 169 1.32 3.39 10.79
N ALA A 170 1.80 3.61 9.56
CA ALA A 170 3.23 3.61 9.23
C ALA A 170 3.98 4.75 9.94
N ARG A 171 3.37 5.93 9.99
CA ARG A 171 3.93 7.10 10.67
C ARG A 171 4.07 6.85 12.17
N MET A 172 3.03 6.32 12.80
CA MET A 172 3.06 5.98 14.24
C MET A 172 4.11 4.92 14.56
N GLN A 173 4.27 3.91 13.69
CA GLN A 173 5.34 2.91 13.85
C GLN A 173 6.73 3.53 13.79
N LYS A 174 6.91 4.54 12.94
CA LYS A 174 8.17 5.28 12.83
C LYS A 174 8.45 6.14 14.06
N GLU A 175 7.45 6.84 14.57
CA GLU A 175 7.57 7.65 15.77
C GLU A 175 7.94 6.79 17.00
N GLN A 176 7.37 5.58 17.11
CA GLN A 176 7.73 4.64 18.18
C GLN A 176 9.17 4.11 18.07
N GLU A 177 9.69 3.91 16.85
CA GLU A 177 11.09 3.51 16.62
C GLU A 177 12.09 4.65 16.89
N GLU A 178 11.65 5.91 16.92
CA GLU A 178 12.52 7.06 17.19
C GLU A 178 12.61 7.40 18.69
N ILE A 179 11.64 6.95 19.48
CA ILE A 179 11.57 7.18 20.94
C ILE A 179 12.28 6.06 21.73
N LEU A 180 12.38 4.85 21.17
CA LEU A 180 13.12 3.71 21.71
C LEU A 180 14.61 3.80 21.37
#